data_AF-A0A351GQ93-F1
#
_entry.id   AF-A0A351GQ93-F1
#
_cell.length_a   1.000
_cell.length_b   1.000
_cell.length_c   1.000
_cell.angle_alpha   90.00
_cell.angle_beta   90.00
_cell.angle_gamma   90.00
#
_symmetry.space_group_name_H-M   'P 1'
#
loop_
_entity.id
_entity.type
_entity.pdbx_description
1 polymer ?
#
loop_
_entity_poly.entity_id
_entity_poly.type
_entity_poly.pdbx_seq_one_letter_code
_entity_poly.pdbx_strand_id
1 'polypeptide(L)'
;MQRIFEISLACLIALSGSGAMSDASGPYLAAQSAMRANDFALATQYQSRVLTMDRDNDATMRDLLFSYVALGRLRDAIPVANLYSERGADDFVTNLIVLLGQIEVEDFAGLTAALENEDEFSLNPFIREVVMAWAEHGQGNAKAAQRIIDDISGRPGFETFAAFHRAMMYLADGKNEDALAVLDGFDNTAGILTDRALLIKTALLQRMGQSDQARAFFDANFSVGSSPESAVILRNLDRNEPIVSGLPRTVSQAMSEIFFTLALFIQEQVDPSATLVYARIAEALNPQSAEIKLFVADVFEELDQHSLALRVYE
;
A
#
# COMPACT_ATOMS: atom_id res chain seq x y z
N MET A 1 0.72 71.69 43.05
CA MET A 1 1.84 72.00 42.12
C MET A 1 2.14 70.70 41.39
N GLN A 2 1.52 70.41 40.24
CA GLN A 2 1.86 70.85 38.88
C GLN A 2 3.26 70.39 38.41
N ARG A 3 3.25 69.45 37.44
CA ARG A 3 4.23 69.19 36.34
C ARG A 3 5.56 68.54 36.77
N ILE A 4 6.11 67.50 36.14
CA ILE A 4 6.45 67.21 34.74
C ILE A 4 6.70 65.67 34.65
N PHE A 5 6.02 64.91 33.78
CA PHE A 5 6.53 64.39 32.49
C PHE A 5 7.80 63.54 32.59
N GLU A 6 7.68 62.20 32.57
CA GLU A 6 8.62 61.34 31.83
C GLU A 6 7.86 60.20 31.17
N ILE A 7 7.94 60.21 29.84
CA ILE A 7 7.40 59.23 28.90
C ILE A 7 8.40 58.07 28.88
N SER A 8 8.01 56.88 29.31
CA SER A 8 8.76 55.67 28.98
C SER A 8 8.56 55.35 27.50
N LEU A 9 9.59 55.67 26.74
CA LEU A 9 9.74 55.47 25.30
C LEU A 9 9.60 53.98 24.95
N ALA A 10 8.57 53.67 24.17
CA ALA A 10 8.45 52.41 23.46
C ALA A 10 9.57 52.34 22.41
N CYS A 11 10.52 51.41 22.59
CA CYS A 11 11.50 51.07 21.57
C CYS A 11 10.83 50.11 20.57
N LEU A 12 10.13 50.67 19.58
CA LEU A 12 9.82 49.97 18.34
C LEU A 12 11.15 49.74 17.60
N ILE A 13 11.68 48.53 17.66
CA ILE A 13 12.72 48.11 16.73
C ILE A 13 12.01 47.72 15.43
N ALA A 14 11.87 48.70 14.54
CA ALA A 14 11.64 48.45 13.13
C ALA A 14 12.95 47.97 12.51
N LEU A 15 13.13 46.65 12.43
CA LEU A 15 14.16 46.03 11.59
C LEU A 15 13.63 45.92 10.16
N SER A 16 13.81 46.99 9.40
CA SER A 16 13.59 46.99 7.95
C SER A 16 14.88 46.55 7.24
N GLY A 17 14.85 45.31 6.73
CA GLY A 17 15.45 44.95 5.44
C GLY A 17 16.97 44.67 5.38
N SER A 18 17.33 43.41 5.54
CA SER A 18 18.39 42.77 4.75
C SER A 18 17.75 41.61 3.99
N GLY A 19 18.10 41.43 2.72
CA GLY A 19 17.47 40.48 1.79
C GLY A 19 17.31 39.07 2.36
N ALA A 20 16.13 38.50 2.08
CA ALA A 20 15.78 37.13 2.39
C ALA A 20 16.80 36.13 1.82
N MET A 21 17.59 35.51 2.68
CA MET A 21 17.73 34.07 2.58
C MET A 21 16.47 33.51 3.24
N SER A 22 15.58 32.87 2.47
CA SER A 22 14.45 32.17 3.05
C SER A 22 15.00 31.01 3.87
N ASP A 23 15.22 31.24 5.15
CA ASP A 23 15.67 30.20 6.06
C ASP A 23 14.57 29.14 6.15
N ALA A 24 14.88 27.92 5.72
CA ALA A 24 13.99 26.77 5.75
C ALA A 24 13.61 26.39 7.21
N SER A 25 14.33 26.91 8.21
CA SER A 25 14.10 26.63 9.64
C SER A 25 12.67 26.90 10.11
N GLY A 26 12.02 27.97 9.62
CA GLY A 26 10.63 28.28 9.98
C GLY A 26 9.64 27.21 9.50
N PRO A 27 9.55 26.97 8.17
CA PRO A 27 8.77 25.86 7.62
C PRO A 27 9.16 24.49 8.20
N TYR A 28 10.44 24.24 8.45
CA TYR A 28 10.91 22.97 9.03
C TYR A 28 10.36 22.76 10.44
N LEU A 29 10.46 23.74 11.33
CA LEU A 29 9.89 23.64 12.68
C LEU A 29 8.36 23.50 12.66
N ALA A 30 7.69 24.17 11.73
CA ALA A 30 6.25 24.03 11.53
C ALA A 30 5.88 22.61 11.07
N ALA A 31 6.64 22.05 10.12
CA ALA A 31 6.50 20.65 9.70
C ALA A 31 6.69 19.68 10.88
N GLN A 32 7.75 19.84 11.66
CA GLN A 32 8.01 19.00 12.85
C GLN A 32 6.91 19.13 13.90
N SER A 33 6.33 20.32 14.08
CA SER A 33 5.19 20.52 14.97
C SER A 33 3.93 19.82 14.46
N ALA A 34 3.66 19.90 13.16
CA ALA A 34 2.51 19.22 12.54
C ALA A 34 2.65 17.69 12.59
N MET A 35 3.86 17.18 12.33
CA MET A 35 4.21 15.75 12.48
C MET A 35 3.90 15.24 13.89
N ARG A 36 4.35 15.96 14.94
CA ARG A 36 4.05 15.59 16.33
C ARG A 36 2.55 15.64 16.69
N ALA A 37 1.79 16.44 15.96
CA ALA A 37 0.35 16.54 16.12
C ALA A 37 -0.43 15.55 15.22
N ASN A 38 0.27 14.70 14.47
CA ASN A 38 -0.29 13.80 13.44
C ASN A 38 -1.15 14.54 12.39
N ASP A 39 -0.90 15.84 12.21
CA ASP A 39 -1.51 16.64 11.15
C ASP A 39 -0.66 16.50 9.88
N PHE A 40 -0.73 15.31 9.27
CA PHE A 40 0.04 15.00 8.06
C PHE A 40 -0.33 15.90 6.89
N ALA A 41 -1.59 16.38 6.83
CA ALA A 41 -2.01 17.34 5.81
C ALA A 41 -1.25 18.67 5.96
N LEU A 42 -1.10 19.18 7.18
CA LEU A 42 -0.31 20.38 7.44
C LEU A 42 1.20 20.12 7.32
N ALA A 43 1.66 18.95 7.74
CA ALA A 43 3.06 18.54 7.61
C ALA A 43 3.50 18.53 6.15
N THR A 44 2.74 17.90 5.25
CA THR A 44 3.07 17.87 3.80
C THR A 44 3.18 19.26 3.18
N GLN A 45 2.36 20.22 3.61
CA GLN A 45 2.42 21.60 3.12
C GLN A 45 3.74 22.27 3.52
N TYR A 46 4.15 22.14 4.79
CA TYR A 46 5.38 22.74 5.28
C TYR A 46 6.64 21.99 4.80
N GLN A 47 6.61 20.66 4.74
CA GLN A 47 7.69 19.83 4.19
C GLN A 47 7.95 20.15 2.72
N SER A 48 6.89 20.25 1.90
CA SER A 48 7.01 20.66 0.49
C SER A 48 7.62 22.06 0.35
N ARG A 49 7.29 22.98 1.27
CA ARG A 49 7.90 24.31 1.30
C ARG A 49 9.38 24.26 1.69
N VAL A 50 9.76 23.43 2.64
CA VAL A 50 11.18 23.17 2.96
C VAL A 50 11.91 22.66 1.74
N LEU A 51 11.39 21.63 1.06
CA LEU A 51 12.04 21.07 -0.15
C LEU A 51 12.08 22.04 -1.33
N THR A 52 11.23 23.06 -1.37
CA THR A 52 11.34 24.14 -2.37
C THR A 52 12.55 25.05 -2.09
N MET A 53 12.93 25.20 -0.82
CA MET A 53 14.04 26.06 -0.36
C MET A 53 15.36 25.29 -0.22
N ASP A 54 15.28 24.03 0.20
CA ASP A 54 16.38 23.12 0.47
C ASP A 54 16.02 21.73 -0.10
N ARG A 55 16.25 21.56 -1.39
CA ARG A 55 15.92 20.33 -2.15
C ARG A 55 16.73 19.11 -1.69
N ASP A 56 17.85 19.34 -1.04
CA ASP A 56 18.80 18.33 -0.62
C ASP A 56 18.55 17.85 0.83
N ASN A 57 17.43 18.26 1.42
CA ASN A 57 17.09 17.95 2.80
C ASN A 57 16.53 16.52 2.95
N ASP A 58 17.43 15.55 3.12
CA ASP A 58 17.11 14.12 3.25
C ASP A 58 16.12 13.82 4.38
N ALA A 59 16.25 14.51 5.52
CA ALA A 59 15.32 14.33 6.64
C ALA A 59 13.89 14.75 6.27
N THR A 60 13.76 15.87 5.56
CA THR A 60 12.45 16.36 5.11
C THR A 60 11.87 15.46 4.02
N MET A 61 12.69 14.93 3.10
CA MET A 61 12.22 13.96 2.10
C MET A 61 11.64 12.72 2.79
N ARG A 62 12.35 12.15 3.75
CA ARG A 62 11.86 11.00 4.53
C ARG A 62 10.54 11.31 5.25
N ASP A 63 10.47 12.43 5.97
CA ASP A 63 9.25 12.82 6.72
C ASP A 63 8.07 13.07 5.77
N LEU A 64 8.33 13.60 4.57
CA LEU A 64 7.33 13.83 3.54
C LEU A 64 6.79 12.51 2.96
N LEU A 65 7.67 11.53 2.69
CA LEU A 65 7.24 10.19 2.26
C LEU A 65 6.31 9.55 3.29
N PHE A 66 6.67 9.60 4.58
CA PHE A 66 5.81 9.10 5.65
C PHE A 66 4.47 9.83 5.70
N SER A 67 4.47 11.16 5.56
CA SER A 67 3.24 11.96 5.57
C SER A 67 2.34 11.61 4.38
N TYR A 68 2.90 11.32 3.20
CA TYR A 68 2.13 10.85 2.06
C TYR A 68 1.55 9.45 2.27
N VAL A 69 2.30 8.51 2.87
CA VAL A 69 1.78 7.19 3.25
C VAL A 69 0.60 7.33 4.21
N ALA A 70 0.74 8.14 5.26
CA ALA A 70 -0.32 8.38 6.22
C ALA A 70 -1.59 8.96 5.57
N LEU A 71 -1.43 9.83 4.56
CA LEU A 71 -2.54 10.42 3.81
C LEU A 71 -3.07 9.54 2.66
N GLY A 72 -2.47 8.39 2.35
CA GLY A 72 -2.80 7.59 1.18
C GLY A 72 -2.45 8.25 -0.16
N ARG A 73 -1.61 9.30 -0.14
CA ARG A 73 -1.21 10.10 -1.30
C ARG A 73 0.07 9.56 -1.94
N LEU A 74 0.13 8.25 -2.17
CA LEU A 74 1.38 7.60 -2.58
C LEU A 74 1.83 8.00 -3.99
N ARG A 75 0.90 8.37 -4.87
CA ARG A 75 1.23 8.93 -6.19
C ARG A 75 2.04 10.22 -6.10
N ASP A 76 1.72 11.07 -5.12
CA ASP A 76 2.47 12.31 -4.87
C ASP A 76 3.84 12.01 -4.24
N ALA A 77 4.02 10.83 -3.65
CA ALA A 77 5.26 10.40 -3.02
C ALA A 77 6.29 9.87 -4.03
N ILE A 78 5.86 9.31 -5.17
CA ILE A 78 6.75 8.69 -6.17
C ILE A 78 7.91 9.62 -6.58
N PRO A 79 7.70 10.90 -6.96
CA PRO A 79 8.80 11.77 -7.36
C PRO A 79 9.80 12.05 -6.22
N VAL A 80 9.31 12.12 -4.98
CA VAL A 80 10.14 12.34 -3.80
C VAL A 80 10.95 11.08 -3.47
N ALA A 81 10.33 9.89 -3.62
CA ALA A 81 10.99 8.62 -3.36
C ALA A 81 12.10 8.35 -4.38
N ASN A 82 11.86 8.61 -5.66
CA ASN A 82 12.87 8.52 -6.71
C ASN A 82 14.05 9.47 -6.43
N LEU A 83 13.78 10.74 -6.14
CA LEU A 83 14.83 11.71 -5.79
C LEU A 83 15.61 11.27 -4.57
N TYR A 84 14.93 10.74 -3.54
CA TYR A 84 15.60 10.31 -2.32
C TYR A 84 16.47 9.06 -2.56
N SER A 85 15.98 8.10 -3.34
CA SER A 85 16.71 6.90 -3.76
C SER A 85 17.93 7.23 -4.63
N GLU A 86 17.82 8.14 -5.59
CA GLU A 86 18.95 8.62 -6.42
C GLU A 86 20.10 9.23 -5.59
N ARG A 87 19.81 9.63 -4.35
CA ARG A 87 20.79 10.17 -3.39
C ARG A 87 21.40 9.11 -2.48
N GLY A 88 21.10 7.83 -2.74
CA GLY A 88 21.57 6.69 -1.96
C GLY A 88 20.73 6.40 -0.72
N ALA A 89 19.49 6.91 -0.65
CA ALA A 89 18.56 6.46 0.37
C ALA A 89 18.13 5.04 0.06
N ASP A 90 18.29 4.18 1.06
CA ASP A 90 17.97 2.77 0.96
C ASP A 90 17.20 2.36 2.21
N ASP A 91 15.90 2.64 2.19
CA ASP A 91 14.98 2.34 3.28
C ASP A 91 13.69 1.74 2.76
N PHE A 92 13.04 0.98 3.65
CA PHE A 92 11.83 0.22 3.37
C PHE A 92 10.71 1.04 2.70
N VAL A 93 10.44 2.26 3.18
CA VAL A 93 9.32 3.08 2.68
C VAL A 93 9.66 3.64 1.31
N THR A 94 10.86 4.19 1.17
CA THR A 94 11.36 4.72 -0.10
C THR A 94 11.32 3.65 -1.18
N ASN A 95 11.87 2.47 -0.89
CA ASN A 95 11.98 1.38 -1.86
C ASN A 95 10.60 0.89 -2.31
N LEU A 96 9.65 0.68 -1.40
CA LEU A 96 8.29 0.27 -1.80
C LEU A 96 7.56 1.31 -2.65
N ILE A 97 7.75 2.60 -2.38
CA ILE A 97 7.13 3.68 -3.19
C ILE A 97 7.75 3.74 -4.59
N VAL A 98 9.07 3.51 -4.71
CA VAL A 98 9.73 3.39 -6.03
C VAL A 98 9.13 2.23 -6.84
N LEU A 99 8.94 1.06 -6.23
CA LEU A 99 8.29 -0.09 -6.90
C LEU A 99 6.87 0.24 -7.31
N LEU A 100 6.09 0.88 -6.43
CA LEU A 100 4.73 1.30 -6.76
C LEU A 100 4.74 2.14 -8.04
N GLY A 101 5.66 3.10 -8.16
CA GLY A 101 5.77 3.92 -9.35
C GLY A 101 6.01 3.11 -10.63
N GLN A 102 6.89 2.12 -10.58
CA GLN A 102 7.16 1.22 -11.71
C GLN A 102 5.94 0.33 -12.04
N ILE A 103 5.25 -0.19 -11.02
CA ILE A 103 4.07 -1.04 -11.18
C ILE A 103 2.87 -0.26 -11.75
N GLU A 104 2.68 1.00 -11.32
CA GLU A 104 1.58 1.85 -11.79
C GLU A 104 1.70 2.21 -13.28
N VAL A 105 2.93 2.36 -13.78
CA VAL A 105 3.19 2.64 -15.20
C VAL A 105 3.50 1.38 -16.01
N GLU A 106 3.35 0.21 -15.40
CA GLU A 106 3.62 -1.11 -16.01
C GLU A 106 5.06 -1.24 -16.56
N ASP A 107 6.02 -0.52 -15.96
CA ASP A 107 7.45 -0.65 -16.28
C ASP A 107 8.04 -1.88 -15.59
N PHE A 108 7.55 -3.05 -15.98
CA PHE A 108 7.99 -4.32 -15.40
C PHE A 108 9.44 -4.66 -15.78
N ALA A 109 9.95 -4.14 -16.90
CA ALA A 109 11.34 -4.31 -17.31
C ALA A 109 12.29 -3.52 -16.40
N GLY A 110 11.97 -2.24 -16.14
CA GLY A 110 12.69 -1.42 -15.16
C GLY A 110 12.59 -2.00 -13.75
N LEU A 111 11.43 -2.55 -13.38
CA LEU A 111 11.23 -3.25 -12.11
C LEU A 111 12.15 -4.47 -11.98
N THR A 112 12.25 -5.34 -13.00
CA THR A 112 13.18 -6.47 -12.96
C THR A 112 14.64 -6.02 -12.84
N ALA A 113 15.05 -5.00 -13.61
CA ALA A 113 16.42 -4.48 -13.57
C ALA A 113 16.78 -3.91 -12.18
N ALA A 114 15.85 -3.20 -11.55
CA ALA A 114 16.03 -2.67 -10.19
C ALA A 114 16.14 -3.81 -9.14
N LEU A 115 15.35 -4.88 -9.31
CA LEU A 115 15.35 -6.00 -8.36
C LEU A 115 16.58 -6.91 -8.49
N GLU A 116 17.20 -7.00 -9.67
CA GLU A 116 18.44 -7.76 -9.90
C GLU A 116 19.67 -7.12 -9.22
N ASN A 117 19.65 -5.81 -8.99
CA ASN A 117 20.75 -5.10 -8.34
C ASN A 117 20.52 -5.00 -6.83
N GLU A 118 20.92 -6.03 -6.09
CA GLU A 118 20.72 -6.09 -4.63
C GLU A 118 21.44 -4.97 -3.86
N ASP A 119 22.55 -4.46 -4.39
CA ASP A 119 23.36 -3.42 -3.75
C ASP A 119 22.71 -2.01 -3.82
N GLU A 120 21.79 -1.80 -4.77
CA GLU A 120 21.14 -0.50 -5.01
C GLU A 120 19.74 -0.40 -4.40
N PHE A 121 19.17 -1.51 -3.94
CA PHE A 121 17.75 -1.56 -3.65
C PHE A 121 17.42 -2.56 -2.54
N SER A 122 17.56 -2.21 -1.25
CA SER A 122 17.30 -3.12 -0.13
C SER A 122 15.81 -3.42 0.07
N LEU A 123 15.43 -4.65 -0.26
CA LEU A 123 14.16 -5.24 0.14
C LEU A 123 14.39 -6.51 0.92
N ASN A 124 13.38 -6.91 1.70
CA ASN A 124 13.30 -8.27 2.19
C ASN A 124 13.43 -9.25 0.99
N PRO A 125 14.38 -10.22 1.04
CA PRO A 125 14.66 -11.11 -0.08
C PRO A 125 13.44 -11.88 -0.60
N PHE A 126 12.53 -12.28 0.31
CA PHE A 126 11.31 -12.98 -0.08
C PHE A 126 10.35 -12.05 -0.82
N ILE A 127 10.19 -10.81 -0.37
CA ILE A 127 9.36 -9.82 -1.09
C ILE A 127 9.95 -9.51 -2.45
N ARG A 128 11.28 -9.33 -2.54
CA ARG A 128 11.98 -9.14 -3.83
C ARG A 128 11.66 -10.28 -4.80
N GLU A 129 11.80 -11.52 -4.36
CA GLU A 129 11.55 -12.72 -5.17
C GLU A 129 10.10 -12.78 -5.68
N VAL A 130 9.14 -12.46 -4.81
CA VAL A 130 7.72 -12.43 -5.18
C VAL A 130 7.44 -11.32 -6.20
N VAL A 131 7.95 -10.11 -5.99
CA VAL A 131 7.78 -8.99 -6.93
C VAL A 131 8.47 -9.30 -8.26
N MET A 132 9.64 -9.95 -8.23
CA MET A 132 10.35 -10.42 -9.43
C MET A 132 9.48 -11.40 -10.24
N ALA A 133 8.84 -12.38 -9.59
CA ALA A 133 7.94 -13.31 -10.28
C ALA A 133 6.80 -12.59 -11.00
N TRP A 134 6.23 -11.57 -10.38
CA TRP A 134 5.14 -10.79 -10.96
C TRP A 134 5.62 -9.80 -12.04
N ALA A 135 6.82 -9.25 -11.90
CA ALA A 135 7.43 -8.41 -12.93
C ALA A 135 7.72 -9.23 -14.19
N GLU A 136 8.26 -10.44 -14.04
CA GLU A 136 8.42 -11.39 -15.15
C GLU A 136 7.07 -11.75 -15.80
N HIS A 137 6.03 -11.98 -14.99
CA HIS A 137 4.69 -12.24 -15.51
C HIS A 137 4.13 -11.04 -16.30
N GLY A 138 4.31 -9.82 -15.78
CA GLY A 138 3.90 -8.57 -16.42
C GLY A 138 4.61 -8.29 -17.74
N GLN A 139 5.85 -8.77 -17.91
CA GLN A 139 6.57 -8.72 -19.19
C GLN A 139 6.10 -9.79 -20.19
N GLY A 140 5.19 -10.68 -19.81
CA GLY A 140 4.77 -11.84 -20.62
C GLY A 140 5.73 -13.02 -20.53
N ASN A 141 6.74 -12.99 -19.65
CA ASN A 141 7.68 -14.07 -19.42
C ASN A 141 7.09 -15.14 -18.49
N ALA A 142 5.93 -15.69 -18.84
CA ALA A 142 5.18 -16.63 -17.99
C ALA A 142 6.04 -17.83 -17.51
N LYS A 143 6.98 -18.33 -18.34
CA LYS A 143 7.89 -19.41 -17.93
C LYS A 143 8.90 -18.98 -16.87
N ALA A 144 9.37 -17.74 -16.87
CA ALA A 144 10.27 -17.23 -15.84
C ALA A 144 9.50 -17.03 -14.54
N ALA A 145 8.33 -16.39 -14.60
CA ALA A 145 7.43 -16.23 -13.47
C ALA A 145 7.08 -17.57 -12.81
N GLN A 146 6.65 -18.57 -13.59
CA GLN A 146 6.28 -19.89 -13.05
C GLN A 146 7.47 -20.61 -12.41
N ARG A 147 8.68 -20.50 -12.96
CA ARG A 147 9.87 -21.09 -12.31
C ARG A 147 10.12 -20.51 -10.92
N ILE A 148 10.01 -19.19 -10.77
CA ILE A 148 10.18 -18.54 -9.46
C ILE A 148 9.10 -19.02 -8.49
N ILE A 149 7.84 -19.10 -8.94
CA ILE A 149 6.74 -19.61 -8.11
C ILE A 149 6.92 -21.10 -7.76
N ASP A 150 7.43 -21.91 -8.67
CA ASP A 150 7.74 -23.33 -8.44
C ASP A 150 8.88 -23.49 -7.41
N ASP A 151 9.92 -22.67 -7.49
CA ASP A 151 11.01 -22.65 -6.53
C ASP A 151 10.53 -22.25 -5.13
N ILE A 152 9.61 -21.29 -5.04
CA ILE A 152 8.92 -20.94 -3.78
C ILE A 152 8.09 -22.14 -3.29
N SER A 153 7.32 -22.79 -4.16
CA SER A 153 6.50 -23.95 -3.82
C SER A 153 7.32 -25.13 -3.28
N GLY A 154 8.60 -25.25 -3.66
CA GLY A 154 9.49 -26.30 -3.17
C GLY A 154 9.95 -26.09 -1.72
N ARG A 155 9.70 -24.91 -1.13
CA ARG A 155 10.05 -24.60 0.26
C ARG A 155 8.95 -25.14 1.20
N PRO A 156 9.31 -25.84 2.28
CA PRO A 156 8.32 -26.38 3.21
C PRO A 156 7.37 -25.30 3.75
N GLY A 157 6.06 -25.48 3.55
CA GLY A 157 5.03 -24.58 4.04
C GLY A 157 4.64 -23.44 3.09
N PHE A 158 5.23 -23.38 1.88
CA PHE A 158 4.93 -22.36 0.87
C PHE A 158 4.07 -22.87 -0.30
N GLU A 159 3.57 -24.11 -0.23
CA GLU A 159 2.76 -24.72 -1.27
C GLU A 159 1.47 -23.92 -1.53
N THR A 160 0.75 -23.58 -0.45
CA THR A 160 -0.47 -22.75 -0.52
C THR A 160 -0.19 -21.35 -1.03
N PHE A 161 0.95 -20.77 -0.64
CA PHE A 161 1.40 -19.47 -1.11
C PHE A 161 1.63 -19.47 -2.63
N ALA A 162 2.39 -20.45 -3.12
CA ALA A 162 2.65 -20.58 -4.55
C ALA A 162 1.37 -20.86 -5.36
N ALA A 163 0.49 -21.71 -4.85
CA ALA A 163 -0.81 -21.98 -5.47
C ALA A 163 -1.67 -20.71 -5.57
N PHE A 164 -1.69 -19.90 -4.51
CA PHE A 164 -2.44 -18.64 -4.50
C PHE A 164 -1.93 -17.70 -5.59
N HIS A 165 -0.62 -17.46 -5.63
CA HIS A 165 0.00 -16.62 -6.65
C HIS A 165 -0.26 -17.12 -8.08
N ARG A 166 -0.23 -18.44 -8.30
CA ARG A 166 -0.54 -19.03 -9.62
C ARG A 166 -1.99 -18.77 -10.02
N ALA A 167 -2.96 -18.93 -9.11
CA ALA A 167 -4.35 -18.59 -9.38
C ALA A 167 -4.51 -17.11 -9.73
N MET A 168 -3.84 -16.22 -8.99
CA MET A 168 -3.86 -14.78 -9.25
C MET A 168 -3.27 -14.42 -10.62
N MET A 169 -2.19 -15.08 -11.05
CA MET A 169 -1.61 -14.90 -12.38
C MET A 169 -2.59 -15.32 -13.49
N TYR A 170 -3.29 -16.44 -13.30
CA TYR A 170 -4.35 -16.86 -14.23
C TYR A 170 -5.52 -15.88 -14.28
N LEU A 171 -5.94 -15.32 -13.13
CA LEU A 171 -6.97 -14.29 -13.08
C LEU A 171 -6.55 -13.02 -13.82
N ALA A 172 -5.31 -12.56 -13.63
CA ALA A 172 -4.76 -11.40 -14.33
C ALA A 172 -4.73 -11.60 -15.86
N ASP A 173 -4.49 -12.83 -16.33
CA ASP A 173 -4.54 -13.22 -17.74
C ASP A 173 -5.98 -13.43 -18.28
N GLY A 174 -7.00 -13.36 -17.43
CA GLY A 174 -8.39 -13.66 -17.78
C GLY A 174 -8.69 -15.16 -17.96
N LYS A 175 -7.80 -16.05 -17.53
CA LYS A 175 -7.94 -17.51 -17.59
C LYS A 175 -8.71 -18.02 -16.38
N ASN A 176 -10.01 -17.73 -16.35
CA ASN A 176 -10.86 -18.02 -15.20
C ASN A 176 -10.94 -19.52 -14.88
N GLU A 177 -11.01 -20.39 -15.89
CA GLU A 177 -11.06 -21.84 -15.70
C GLU A 177 -9.78 -22.40 -15.08
N ASP A 178 -8.61 -21.92 -15.54
CA ASP A 178 -7.32 -22.33 -14.99
C ASP A 178 -7.16 -21.84 -13.55
N ALA A 179 -7.57 -20.60 -13.27
CA ALA A 179 -7.60 -20.06 -11.92
C ALA A 179 -8.51 -20.89 -11.00
N LEU A 180 -9.72 -21.23 -11.46
CA LEU A 180 -10.67 -22.04 -10.70
C LEU A 180 -10.10 -23.42 -10.40
N ALA A 181 -9.43 -24.07 -11.37
CA ALA A 181 -8.81 -25.37 -11.17
C ALA A 181 -7.70 -25.35 -10.11
N VAL A 182 -6.95 -24.24 -9.99
CA VAL A 182 -5.98 -24.07 -8.89
C VAL A 182 -6.68 -23.83 -7.56
N LEU A 183 -7.72 -22.98 -7.55
CA LEU A 183 -8.50 -22.66 -6.35
C LEU A 183 -9.31 -23.87 -5.82
N ASP A 184 -9.63 -24.84 -6.66
CA ASP A 184 -10.26 -26.10 -6.26
C ASP A 184 -9.35 -26.96 -5.38
N GLY A 185 -8.03 -26.76 -5.42
CA GLY A 185 -7.07 -27.43 -4.55
C GLY A 185 -6.96 -26.83 -3.14
N PHE A 186 -7.65 -25.71 -2.86
CA PHE A 186 -7.68 -25.12 -1.52
C PHE A 186 -8.75 -25.81 -0.67
N ASP A 187 -8.31 -26.56 0.33
CA ASP A 187 -9.18 -27.14 1.35
C ASP A 187 -9.53 -26.10 2.43
N ASN A 188 -10.62 -26.32 3.18
CA ASN A 188 -11.02 -25.47 4.31
C ASN A 188 -10.12 -25.69 5.55
N THR A 189 -8.83 -25.44 5.38
CA THR A 189 -7.82 -25.40 6.44
C THR A 189 -7.65 -23.96 6.90
N ALA A 190 -7.57 -23.74 8.21
CA ALA A 190 -7.48 -22.39 8.75
C ALA A 190 -6.21 -21.67 8.25
N GLY A 191 -6.36 -20.45 7.75
CA GLY A 191 -5.25 -19.59 7.37
C GLY A 191 -5.67 -18.45 6.44
N ILE A 192 -5.02 -17.29 6.58
CA ILE A 192 -5.36 -16.05 5.86
C ILE A 192 -5.43 -16.27 4.34
N LEU A 193 -4.44 -16.94 3.75
CA LEU A 193 -4.43 -17.21 2.31
C LEU A 193 -5.51 -18.19 1.87
N THR A 194 -5.82 -19.17 2.73
CA THR A 194 -6.90 -20.12 2.45
C THR A 194 -8.24 -19.42 2.46
N ASP A 195 -8.53 -18.65 3.51
CA ASP A 195 -9.77 -17.86 3.61
C ASP A 195 -9.90 -16.94 2.39
N ARG A 196 -8.81 -16.28 2.01
CA ARG A 196 -8.78 -15.41 0.84
C ARG A 196 -9.05 -16.16 -0.46
N ALA A 197 -8.41 -17.31 -0.67
CA ALA A 197 -8.63 -18.14 -1.86
C ALA A 197 -10.07 -18.63 -1.98
N LEU A 198 -10.70 -19.01 -0.86
CA LEU A 198 -12.10 -19.45 -0.82
C LEU A 198 -13.07 -18.29 -1.16
N LEU A 199 -12.79 -17.07 -0.70
CA LEU A 199 -13.60 -15.88 -1.07
C LEU A 199 -13.44 -15.55 -2.56
N ILE A 200 -12.20 -15.59 -3.08
CA ILE A 200 -11.91 -15.39 -4.51
C ILE A 200 -12.60 -16.45 -5.36
N LYS A 201 -12.59 -17.73 -4.96
CA LYS A 201 -13.30 -18.80 -5.64
C LYS A 201 -14.81 -18.54 -5.70
N THR A 202 -15.40 -18.09 -4.59
CA THR A 202 -16.83 -17.70 -4.56
C THR A 202 -17.11 -16.62 -5.59
N ALA A 203 -16.30 -15.57 -5.62
CA ALA A 203 -16.43 -14.47 -6.55
C ALA A 203 -16.25 -14.94 -8.02
N LEU A 204 -15.29 -15.83 -8.26
CA LEU A 204 -14.97 -16.36 -9.59
C LEU A 204 -16.11 -17.22 -10.15
N LEU A 205 -16.69 -18.11 -9.34
CA LEU A 205 -17.87 -18.89 -9.70
C LEU A 205 -19.02 -17.97 -10.14
N GLN A 206 -19.27 -16.89 -9.40
CA GLN A 206 -20.31 -15.91 -9.76
C GLN A 206 -19.97 -15.19 -11.08
N ARG A 207 -18.71 -14.75 -11.26
CA ARG A 207 -18.22 -14.12 -12.51
C ARG A 207 -18.42 -15.03 -13.72
N MET A 208 -18.27 -16.34 -13.55
CA MET A 208 -18.47 -17.37 -14.58
C MET A 208 -19.95 -17.72 -14.81
N GLY A 209 -20.88 -17.01 -14.18
CA GLY A 209 -22.33 -17.24 -14.32
C GLY A 209 -22.86 -18.43 -13.51
N GLN A 210 -22.06 -18.97 -12.59
CA GLN A 210 -22.41 -20.11 -11.75
C GLN A 210 -22.89 -19.65 -10.36
N SER A 211 -23.84 -18.71 -10.31
CA SER A 211 -24.30 -18.08 -9.06
C SER A 211 -24.82 -19.09 -8.02
N ASP A 212 -25.52 -20.14 -8.45
CA ASP A 212 -26.02 -21.19 -7.53
C ASP A 212 -24.86 -21.98 -6.89
N GLN A 213 -23.81 -22.26 -7.67
CA GLN A 213 -22.61 -22.92 -7.16
C GLN A 213 -21.81 -22.00 -6.25
N ALA A 214 -21.69 -20.73 -6.61
CA ALA A 214 -21.05 -19.71 -5.77
C ALA A 214 -21.75 -19.64 -4.40
N ARG A 215 -23.09 -19.61 -4.39
CA ARG A 215 -23.88 -19.61 -3.15
C ARG A 215 -23.68 -20.88 -2.34
N ALA A 216 -23.83 -22.05 -2.95
CA ALA A 216 -23.64 -23.32 -2.25
C ALA A 216 -22.23 -23.46 -1.68
N PHE A 217 -21.22 -23.00 -2.43
CA PHE A 217 -19.83 -23.00 -1.99
C PHE A 217 -19.60 -22.05 -0.80
N PHE A 218 -20.16 -20.83 -0.87
CA PHE A 218 -20.07 -19.87 0.23
C PHE A 218 -20.71 -20.42 1.52
N ASP A 219 -21.93 -20.94 1.44
CA ASP A 219 -22.68 -21.48 2.59
C ASP A 219 -21.97 -22.70 3.22
N ALA A 220 -21.19 -23.46 2.43
CA ALA A 220 -20.45 -24.62 2.92
C ALA A 220 -19.13 -24.27 3.61
N ASN A 221 -18.53 -23.11 3.29
CA ASN A 221 -17.19 -22.75 3.77
C ASN A 221 -17.18 -21.59 4.77
N PHE A 222 -18.20 -20.73 4.75
CA PHE A 222 -18.25 -19.53 5.59
C PHE A 222 -19.46 -19.53 6.51
N SER A 223 -19.23 -19.08 7.74
CA SER A 223 -20.33 -18.69 8.63
C SER A 223 -20.79 -17.28 8.29
N VAL A 224 -22.10 -17.03 8.39
CA VAL A 224 -22.67 -15.70 8.15
C VAL A 224 -21.99 -14.68 9.06
N GLY A 225 -21.37 -13.66 8.46
CA GLY A 225 -20.69 -12.57 9.17
C GLY A 225 -19.35 -12.95 9.82
N SER A 226 -18.70 -14.02 9.35
CA SER A 226 -17.37 -14.41 9.83
C SER A 226 -16.30 -13.33 9.63
N SER A 227 -16.47 -12.47 8.63
CA SER A 227 -15.65 -11.30 8.39
C SER A 227 -16.48 -10.19 7.72
N PRO A 228 -16.03 -8.92 7.76
CA PRO A 228 -16.65 -7.85 7.00
C PRO A 228 -16.76 -8.18 5.50
N GLU A 229 -15.74 -8.81 4.92
CA GLU A 229 -15.75 -9.21 3.51
C GLU A 229 -16.78 -10.30 3.22
N SER A 230 -16.86 -11.34 4.07
CA SER A 230 -17.83 -12.41 3.87
C SER A 230 -19.27 -11.89 3.95
N ALA A 231 -19.55 -10.89 4.79
CA ALA A 231 -20.84 -10.21 4.84
C ALA A 231 -21.17 -9.44 3.55
N VAL A 232 -20.19 -8.77 2.94
CA VAL A 232 -20.36 -8.07 1.65
C VAL A 232 -20.62 -9.07 0.53
N ILE A 233 -19.85 -10.16 0.48
CA ILE A 233 -20.02 -11.22 -0.50
C ILE A 233 -21.41 -11.86 -0.40
N LEU A 234 -21.85 -12.21 0.82
CA LEU A 234 -23.18 -12.78 1.05
C LEU A 234 -24.29 -11.83 0.57
N ARG A 235 -24.19 -10.53 0.90
CA ARG A 235 -25.16 -9.52 0.45
C ARG A 235 -25.21 -9.44 -1.08
N ASN A 236 -24.06 -9.48 -1.74
CA ASN A 236 -24.00 -9.42 -3.19
C ASN A 236 -24.56 -10.70 -3.83
N LEU A 237 -24.31 -11.88 -3.25
CA LEU A 237 -24.94 -13.14 -3.67
C LEU A 237 -26.48 -13.07 -3.54
N ASP A 238 -27.01 -12.60 -2.41
CA ASP A 238 -28.45 -12.49 -2.15
C ASP A 238 -29.16 -11.56 -3.15
N ARG A 239 -28.47 -10.50 -3.58
CA ARG A 239 -29.01 -9.50 -4.52
C ARG A 239 -28.67 -9.79 -5.98
N ASN A 240 -27.92 -10.87 -6.25
CA ASN A 240 -27.33 -11.14 -7.56
C ASN A 240 -26.54 -9.93 -8.12
N GLU A 241 -25.86 -9.20 -7.23
CA GLU A 241 -24.95 -8.11 -7.56
C GLU A 241 -23.53 -8.69 -7.78
N PRO A 242 -22.72 -8.12 -8.69
CA PRO A 242 -21.37 -8.61 -8.95
C PRO A 242 -20.46 -8.55 -7.73
N ILE A 243 -19.74 -9.64 -7.47
CA ILE A 243 -18.61 -9.70 -6.54
C ILE A 243 -17.35 -9.40 -7.35
N VAL A 244 -16.64 -8.33 -6.98
CA VAL A 244 -15.42 -7.90 -7.66
C VAL A 244 -14.15 -8.03 -6.79
N SER A 245 -14.32 -8.31 -5.49
CA SER A 245 -13.21 -8.47 -4.55
C SER A 245 -12.28 -9.61 -4.98
N GLY A 246 -10.97 -9.40 -4.84
CA GLY A 246 -9.93 -10.40 -5.11
C GLY A 246 -9.88 -10.97 -6.53
N LEU A 247 -10.54 -10.35 -7.51
CA LEU A 247 -10.56 -10.82 -8.90
C LEU A 247 -9.91 -9.82 -9.86
N PRO A 248 -8.57 -9.72 -9.89
CA PRO A 248 -7.87 -8.78 -10.74
C PRO A 248 -8.13 -9.05 -12.22
N ARG A 249 -7.93 -7.99 -13.01
CA ARG A 249 -8.00 -8.01 -14.48
C ARG A 249 -6.69 -7.55 -15.13
N THR A 250 -5.72 -7.16 -14.30
CA THR A 250 -4.41 -6.65 -14.70
C THR A 250 -3.37 -7.13 -13.70
N VAL A 251 -2.10 -7.12 -14.10
CA VAL A 251 -0.98 -7.47 -13.21
C VAL A 251 -0.90 -6.49 -12.04
N SER A 252 -1.11 -5.19 -12.26
CA SER A 252 -1.10 -4.19 -11.18
C SER A 252 -2.23 -4.43 -10.16
N GLN A 253 -3.44 -4.82 -10.61
CA GLN A 253 -4.51 -5.23 -9.68
C GLN A 253 -4.17 -6.53 -8.94
N ALA A 254 -3.47 -7.47 -9.57
CA ALA A 254 -3.04 -8.68 -8.90
C ALA A 254 -1.94 -8.38 -7.87
N MET A 255 -0.99 -7.51 -8.17
CA MET A 255 0.02 -7.03 -7.22
C MET A 255 -0.61 -6.27 -6.06
N SER A 256 -1.71 -5.52 -6.27
CA SER A 256 -2.51 -4.95 -5.18
C SER A 256 -2.96 -6.02 -4.19
N GLU A 257 -3.51 -7.12 -4.70
CA GLU A 257 -3.95 -8.27 -3.91
C GLU A 257 -2.78 -8.93 -3.14
N ILE A 258 -1.60 -9.00 -3.77
CA ILE A 258 -0.40 -9.53 -3.11
C ILE A 258 0.07 -8.64 -1.97
N PHE A 259 0.14 -7.31 -2.17
CA PHE A 259 0.50 -6.39 -1.10
C PHE A 259 -0.54 -6.38 0.01
N PHE A 260 -1.81 -6.54 -0.32
CA PHE A 260 -2.89 -6.62 0.66
C PHE A 260 -2.77 -7.89 1.51
N THR A 261 -2.65 -9.07 0.89
CA THR A 261 -2.46 -10.34 1.61
C THR A 261 -1.19 -10.36 2.46
N LEU A 262 -0.11 -9.71 1.99
CA LEU A 262 1.08 -9.51 2.80
C LEU A 262 0.79 -8.65 4.05
N ALA A 263 0.07 -7.54 3.88
CA ALA A 263 -0.33 -6.70 5.00
C ALA A 263 -1.18 -7.47 6.02
N LEU A 264 -2.15 -8.27 5.55
CA LEU A 264 -2.94 -9.16 6.41
C LEU A 264 -2.07 -10.16 7.17
N PHE A 265 -1.06 -10.74 6.51
CA PHE A 265 -0.22 -11.76 7.12
C PHE A 265 0.68 -11.21 8.23
N ILE A 266 1.24 -10.01 8.03
CA ILE A 266 2.21 -9.43 8.96
C ILE A 266 1.56 -8.62 10.07
N GLN A 267 0.27 -8.27 9.99
CA GLN A 267 -0.37 -7.32 10.91
C GLN A 267 -0.15 -7.67 12.40
N GLU A 268 -0.16 -8.95 12.75
CA GLU A 268 0.04 -9.41 14.14
C GLU A 268 1.53 -9.63 14.50
N GLN A 269 2.43 -9.50 13.53
CA GLN A 269 3.84 -9.88 13.63
C GLN A 269 4.80 -8.68 13.65
N VAL A 270 4.36 -7.53 13.14
CA VAL A 270 5.19 -6.33 12.98
C VAL A 270 4.51 -5.07 13.51
N ASP A 271 5.27 -3.98 13.56
CA ASP A 271 4.74 -2.66 13.91
C ASP A 271 3.61 -2.25 12.94
N PRO A 272 2.46 -1.74 13.43
CA PRO A 272 1.34 -1.37 12.56
C PRO A 272 1.69 -0.30 11.52
N SER A 273 2.73 0.52 11.74
CA SER A 273 3.22 1.47 10.74
C SER A 273 3.81 0.77 9.52
N ALA A 274 4.46 -0.38 9.69
CA ALA A 274 4.97 -1.18 8.58
C ALA A 274 3.81 -1.86 7.82
N THR A 275 2.80 -2.36 8.54
CA THR A 275 1.56 -2.90 7.96
C THR A 275 0.84 -1.84 7.11
N LEU A 276 0.76 -0.59 7.61
CA LEU A 276 0.15 0.53 6.89
C LEU A 276 0.81 0.78 5.53
N VAL A 277 2.14 0.71 5.43
CA VAL A 277 2.85 0.94 4.16
C VAL A 277 2.39 -0.05 3.10
N TYR A 278 2.38 -1.36 3.41
CA TYR A 278 1.91 -2.38 2.45
C TYR A 278 0.44 -2.21 2.09
N ALA A 279 -0.42 -1.92 3.09
CA ALA A 279 -1.84 -1.70 2.86
C ALA A 279 -2.09 -0.48 1.94
N ARG A 280 -1.32 0.60 2.10
CA ARG A 280 -1.41 1.79 1.26
C ARG A 280 -0.87 1.57 -0.16
N ILE A 281 0.17 0.75 -0.34
CA ILE A 281 0.63 0.32 -1.67
C ILE A 281 -0.48 -0.47 -2.38
N ALA A 282 -1.09 -1.42 -1.68
CA ALA A 282 -2.23 -2.17 -2.18
C ALA A 282 -3.40 -1.23 -2.58
N GLU A 283 -3.72 -0.25 -1.73
CA GLU A 283 -4.76 0.74 -2.00
C GLU A 283 -4.46 1.61 -3.22
N ALA A 284 -3.21 2.07 -3.39
CA ALA A 284 -2.80 2.87 -4.54
C ALA A 284 -2.97 2.10 -5.87
N LEU A 285 -2.66 0.80 -5.85
CA LEU A 285 -2.82 -0.10 -7.00
C LEU A 285 -4.29 -0.50 -7.27
N ASN A 286 -5.16 -0.45 -6.26
CA ASN A 286 -6.59 -0.74 -6.38
C ASN A 286 -7.46 0.21 -5.54
N PRO A 287 -7.61 1.48 -5.95
CA PRO A 287 -8.26 2.52 -5.14
C PRO A 287 -9.78 2.32 -5.00
N GLN A 288 -10.36 1.35 -5.71
CA GLN A 288 -11.78 1.01 -5.65
C GLN A 288 -12.06 -0.12 -4.66
N SER A 289 -11.03 -0.74 -4.06
CA SER A 289 -11.21 -1.80 -3.08
C SER A 289 -11.70 -1.23 -1.75
N ALA A 290 -12.99 -1.38 -1.48
CA ALA A 290 -13.57 -1.03 -0.18
C ALA A 290 -12.95 -1.83 0.97
N GLU A 291 -12.52 -3.06 0.69
CA GLU A 291 -11.89 -3.93 1.68
C GLU A 291 -10.53 -3.41 2.11
N ILE A 292 -9.67 -3.04 1.15
CA ILE A 292 -8.35 -2.49 1.48
C ILE A 292 -8.51 -1.19 2.27
N LYS A 293 -9.50 -0.36 1.93
CA LYS A 293 -9.84 0.85 2.70
C LYS A 293 -10.29 0.56 4.13
N LEU A 294 -11.14 -0.45 4.34
CA LEU A 294 -11.54 -0.88 5.67
C LEU A 294 -10.33 -1.32 6.48
N PHE A 295 -9.46 -2.15 5.90
CA PHE A 295 -8.25 -2.61 6.57
C PHE A 295 -7.29 -1.46 6.91
N VAL A 296 -7.10 -0.49 6.01
CA VAL A 296 -6.29 0.71 6.28
C VAL A 296 -6.88 1.52 7.44
N ALA A 297 -8.20 1.64 7.54
CA ALA A 297 -8.85 2.30 8.66
C ALA A 297 -8.61 1.55 9.98
N ASP A 298 -8.72 0.21 9.98
CA ASP A 298 -8.45 -0.63 11.16
C ASP A 298 -6.99 -0.46 11.64
N VAL A 299 -6.02 -0.42 10.71
CA VAL A 299 -4.60 -0.15 11.05
C VAL A 299 -4.43 1.24 11.68
N PHE A 300 -5.17 2.26 11.24
CA PHE A 300 -5.15 3.56 11.91
C PHE A 300 -5.79 3.55 13.29
N GLU A 301 -6.82 2.72 13.52
CA GLU A 301 -7.38 2.55 14.85
C GLU A 301 -6.36 1.91 15.81
N GLU A 302 -5.60 0.91 15.34
CA GLU A 302 -4.51 0.29 16.11
C GLU A 302 -3.38 1.29 16.43
N LEU A 303 -3.14 2.26 15.55
CA LEU A 303 -2.19 3.36 15.75
C LEU A 303 -2.75 4.52 16.60
N ASP A 304 -3.93 4.36 17.21
CA ASP A 304 -4.66 5.41 17.94
C ASP A 304 -4.94 6.68 17.10
N GLN A 305 -5.00 6.55 15.77
CA GLN A 305 -5.23 7.63 14.82
C GLN A 305 -6.67 7.68 14.29
N HIS A 306 -7.65 7.77 15.18
CA HIS A 306 -9.08 7.72 14.82
C HIS A 306 -9.50 8.75 13.76
N SER A 307 -8.94 9.97 13.81
CA SER A 307 -9.22 11.01 12.80
C SER A 307 -8.68 10.65 11.41
N LEU A 308 -7.62 9.85 11.31
CA LEU A 308 -7.13 9.34 10.03
C LEU A 308 -7.96 8.15 9.57
N ALA A 309 -8.34 7.24 10.48
CA ALA A 309 -9.23 6.12 10.17
C ALA A 309 -10.53 6.59 9.49
N LEU A 310 -11.19 7.63 10.03
CA LEU A 310 -12.41 8.18 9.44
C LEU A 310 -12.21 8.77 8.03
N ARG A 311 -11.05 9.40 7.78
CA ARG A 311 -10.73 10.02 6.49
C ARG A 311 -10.48 9.00 5.38
N VAL A 312 -10.24 7.73 5.70
CA VAL A 312 -10.06 6.67 4.69
C VAL A 312 -11.32 6.45 3.85
N TYR A 313 -12.50 6.78 4.41
CA TYR A 313 -13.79 6.60 3.74
C TYR A 313 -14.25 7.80 2.90
N GLU A 314 -13.54 8.93 2.96
CA GLU A 314 -13.84 10.15 2.20
C GLU A 314 -13.30 10.07 0.76
#